data_AF-A0A956H2R3-F1
#
_entry.id   AF-A0A956H2R3-F1
#
_cell.length_a   1.000
_cell.length_b   1.000
_cell.length_c   1.000
_cell.angle_alpha   90.00
_cell.angle_beta   90.00
_cell.angle_gamma   90.00
#
_symmetry.space_group_name_H-M   'P 1'
#
loop_
_entity.id
_entity.type
_entity.pdbx_description
1 polymer ?
#
loop_
_entity_poly.entity_id
_entity_poly.type
_entity_poly.pdbx_seq_one_letter_code
_entity_poly.pdbx_strand_id
1 'polypeptide(L)'
;MWDPPEDYLALVSDAAALALMLGAANWVLARLAPFVDDPLPAQALSAGWAYMLEPRACHYYEPPNALWRGPIRGPVAVATVILMDALHCRDAEPEVRLRTHWMANLARHILGPDGGAFDQWFDWAALTLAQLHPRSEIAKRGLFDDGERLEPAVGPSVLVPDSGYDQAQSRREIHDMLMSTSRDNPLIDHAALLVSLERSRPDSNRRPPA
;
A
#
# COMPACT_ATOMS: atom_id res chain seq x y z
N MET A 1 19.58 3.79 16.42
CA MET A 1 18.28 4.12 15.82
C MET A 1 18.51 4.06 14.32
N TRP A 2 17.75 3.25 13.59
CA TRP A 2 17.86 3.25 12.12
C TRP A 2 17.37 4.61 11.63
N ASP A 3 18.13 5.19 10.71
CA ASP A 3 17.81 6.48 10.11
C ASP A 3 17.56 6.21 8.62
N PRO A 4 16.31 6.23 8.16
CA PRO A 4 16.04 6.10 6.73
C PRO A 4 16.71 7.25 5.96
N PRO A 5 16.88 7.15 4.64
CA PRO A 5 17.56 8.18 3.86
C PRO A 5 16.89 9.55 4.10
N GLU A 6 17.65 10.58 4.47
CA GLU A 6 17.05 11.89 4.78
C GLU A 6 16.13 12.36 3.64
N ASP A 7 14.96 12.88 4.02
CA ASP A 7 13.97 13.46 3.10
C ASP A 7 13.44 12.56 1.96
N TYR A 8 13.68 11.23 1.98
CA TYR A 8 13.18 10.34 0.91
C TYR A 8 11.66 10.45 0.71
N LEU A 9 10.94 10.59 1.83
CA LEU A 9 9.49 10.80 1.82
C LEU A 9 9.11 12.10 1.12
N ALA A 10 9.91 13.15 1.22
CA ALA A 10 9.62 14.42 0.56
C ALA A 10 9.66 14.32 -0.98
N LEU A 11 10.34 13.28 -1.51
CA LEU A 11 10.57 13.08 -2.95
C LEU A 11 9.58 12.13 -3.62
N VAL A 12 8.85 11.31 -2.87
CA VAL A 12 7.91 10.32 -3.42
C VAL A 12 6.47 10.85 -3.44
N SER A 13 5.73 10.40 -4.46
CA SER A 13 4.28 10.58 -4.53
C SER A 13 3.56 9.89 -3.35
N ASP A 14 2.32 10.27 -3.08
CA ASP A 14 1.53 9.64 -2.00
C ASP A 14 1.25 8.15 -2.28
N ALA A 15 0.96 7.78 -3.53
CA ALA A 15 0.78 6.39 -3.96
C ALA A 15 2.10 5.61 -3.86
N ALA A 16 3.23 6.22 -4.19
CA ALA A 16 4.53 5.60 -4.01
C ALA A 16 4.87 5.37 -2.53
N ALA A 17 4.60 6.35 -1.67
CA ALA A 17 4.74 6.21 -0.22
C ALA A 17 3.84 5.08 0.33
N LEU A 18 2.57 5.04 -0.10
CA LEU A 18 1.65 3.96 0.27
C LEU A 18 2.18 2.59 -0.19
N ALA A 19 2.68 2.46 -1.43
CA ALA A 19 3.28 1.20 -1.90
C ALA A 19 4.47 0.78 -1.04
N LEU A 20 5.37 1.71 -0.71
CA LEU A 20 6.52 1.44 0.16
C LEU A 20 6.08 1.01 1.56
N MET A 21 5.05 1.63 2.11
CA MET A 21 4.43 1.24 3.38
C MET A 21 3.86 -0.18 3.31
N LEU A 22 3.16 -0.55 2.23
CA LEU A 22 2.64 -1.91 2.01
C LEU A 22 3.79 -2.92 1.94
N GLY A 23 4.90 -2.57 1.25
CA GLY A 23 6.12 -3.38 1.24
C GLY A 23 6.70 -3.60 2.64
N ALA A 24 6.83 -2.53 3.43
CA ALA A 24 7.35 -2.62 4.79
C ALA A 24 6.41 -3.42 5.72
N ALA A 25 5.09 -3.29 5.55
CA ALA A 25 4.12 -4.11 6.24
C ALA A 25 4.29 -5.59 5.89
N ASN A 26 4.55 -5.92 4.61
CA ASN A 26 4.81 -7.29 4.19
C ASN A 26 6.03 -7.90 4.90
N TRP A 27 7.10 -7.13 5.15
CA TRP A 27 8.24 -7.59 5.96
C TRP A 27 7.84 -7.92 7.40
N VAL A 28 7.02 -7.08 8.04
CA VAL A 28 6.49 -7.34 9.39
C VAL A 28 5.67 -8.62 9.41
N LEU A 29 4.71 -8.74 8.49
CA LEU A 29 3.79 -9.87 8.42
C LEU A 29 4.53 -11.16 8.08
N ALA A 30 5.45 -11.15 7.12
CA ALA A 30 6.25 -12.33 6.76
C ALA A 30 7.10 -12.82 7.93
N ARG A 31 7.68 -11.89 8.73
CA ARG A 31 8.49 -12.26 9.90
C ARG A 31 7.68 -12.92 11.02
N LEU A 32 6.40 -12.58 11.13
CA LEU A 32 5.51 -13.01 12.22
C LEU A 32 4.51 -14.09 11.78
N ALA A 33 4.34 -14.32 10.48
CA ALA A 33 3.41 -15.30 9.91
C ALA A 33 3.53 -16.71 10.50
N PRO A 34 4.73 -17.26 10.81
CA PRO A 34 4.85 -18.57 11.44
C PRO A 34 4.19 -18.69 12.83
N PHE A 35 3.84 -17.55 13.46
CA PHE A 35 3.30 -17.49 14.83
C PHE A 35 1.86 -16.96 14.88
N VAL A 36 1.25 -16.65 13.72
CA VAL A 36 -0.09 -16.07 13.62
C VAL A 36 -0.87 -16.83 12.54
N ASP A 37 -1.90 -17.56 12.96
CA ASP A 37 -2.78 -18.36 12.09
C ASP A 37 -4.03 -17.58 11.62
N ASP A 38 -4.11 -16.28 11.94
CA ASP A 38 -5.22 -15.43 11.52
C ASP A 38 -4.93 -14.86 10.12
N PRO A 39 -5.83 -15.03 9.12
CA PRO A 39 -5.62 -14.52 7.78
C PRO A 39 -5.84 -13.01 7.65
N LEU A 40 -6.51 -12.36 8.62
CA LEU A 40 -6.92 -10.96 8.52
C LEU A 40 -5.75 -9.98 8.26
N PRO A 41 -4.55 -10.13 8.86
CA PRO A 41 -3.43 -9.24 8.55
C PRO A 41 -2.98 -9.32 7.09
N ALA A 42 -2.92 -10.52 6.52
CA ALA A 42 -2.60 -10.70 5.10
C ALA A 42 -3.71 -10.15 4.20
N GLN A 43 -4.97 -10.36 4.60
CA GLN A 43 -6.14 -9.79 3.93
C GLN A 43 -6.15 -8.25 3.97
N ALA A 44 -5.71 -7.64 5.08
CA ALA A 44 -5.56 -6.20 5.22
C ALA A 44 -4.48 -5.64 4.28
N LEU A 45 -3.37 -6.36 4.13
CA LEU A 45 -2.34 -6.02 3.14
C LEU A 45 -2.89 -6.08 1.70
N SER A 46 -3.65 -7.11 1.36
CA SER A 46 -4.34 -7.19 0.07
C SER A 46 -5.35 -6.04 -0.13
N ALA A 47 -6.07 -5.64 0.92
CA ALA A 47 -6.97 -4.49 0.85
C ALA A 47 -6.20 -3.19 0.56
N GLY A 48 -5.01 -3.01 1.13
CA GLY A 48 -4.14 -1.89 0.80
C GLY A 48 -3.75 -1.82 -0.69
N TRP A 49 -3.53 -2.98 -1.33
CA TRP A 49 -3.33 -3.02 -2.78
C TRP A 49 -4.62 -2.76 -3.56
N ALA A 50 -5.76 -3.28 -3.12
CA ALA A 50 -7.06 -2.99 -3.74
C ALA A 50 -7.40 -1.49 -3.67
N TYR A 51 -7.01 -0.82 -2.59
CA TYR A 51 -7.18 0.62 -2.40
C TYR A 51 -6.49 1.45 -3.49
N MET A 52 -5.34 0.99 -4.01
CA MET A 52 -4.65 1.65 -5.14
C MET A 52 -5.48 1.67 -6.43
N LEU A 53 -6.43 0.73 -6.56
CA LEU A 53 -7.32 0.65 -7.71
C LEU A 53 -8.64 1.36 -7.47
N GLU A 54 -9.26 1.09 -6.32
CA GLU A 54 -10.59 1.57 -5.94
C GLU A 54 -10.69 1.68 -4.40
N PRO A 55 -10.44 2.86 -3.81
CA PRO A 55 -10.52 3.11 -2.37
C PRO A 55 -11.86 2.72 -1.76
N ARG A 56 -12.95 2.96 -2.50
CA ARG A 56 -14.32 2.67 -2.03
C ARG A 56 -14.64 1.18 -1.94
N ALA A 57 -13.82 0.33 -2.56
CA ALA A 57 -13.94 -1.11 -2.44
C ALA A 57 -13.31 -1.65 -1.15
N CYS A 58 -12.63 -0.82 -0.34
CA CYS A 58 -11.96 -1.28 0.87
C CYS A 58 -12.79 -1.00 2.12
N HIS A 59 -12.82 -1.96 3.04
CA HIS A 59 -13.50 -1.81 4.33
C HIS A 59 -12.51 -1.64 5.47
N TYR A 60 -12.84 -0.71 6.37
CA TYR A 60 -12.06 -0.47 7.58
C TYR A 60 -12.13 -1.67 8.51
N TYR A 61 -11.00 -2.00 9.14
CA TYR A 61 -10.92 -3.04 10.16
C TYR A 61 -9.94 -2.65 11.27
N GLU A 62 -10.36 -2.76 12.52
CA GLU A 62 -9.48 -2.58 13.66
C GLU A 62 -9.36 -3.89 14.45
N PRO A 63 -8.15 -4.43 14.65
CA PRO A 63 -7.96 -5.62 15.47
C PRO A 63 -8.44 -5.38 16.92
N PRO A 64 -9.27 -6.26 17.50
CA PRO A 64 -9.77 -6.06 18.86
C PRO A 64 -8.63 -6.11 19.89
N ASN A 65 -8.41 -4.99 20.60
CA ASN A 65 -7.34 -4.78 21.56
C ASN A 65 -7.15 -5.88 22.62
N ALA A 66 -8.20 -6.63 22.99
CA ALA A 66 -8.10 -7.71 23.97
C ALA A 66 -7.47 -8.99 23.39
N LEU A 67 -7.67 -9.26 22.10
CA LEU A 67 -7.25 -10.51 21.44
C LEU A 67 -5.89 -10.39 20.75
N TRP A 68 -5.45 -9.14 20.53
CA TRP A 68 -4.26 -8.78 19.75
C TRP A 68 -3.15 -8.17 20.62
N ARG A 69 -2.92 -8.76 21.80
CA ARG A 69 -1.85 -8.34 22.73
C ARG A 69 -0.64 -9.25 22.68
N GLY A 70 0.45 -8.78 23.27
CA GLY A 70 1.67 -9.57 23.48
C GLY A 70 2.71 -9.38 22.37
N PRO A 71 3.85 -10.09 22.48
CA PRO A 71 5.04 -9.82 21.68
C PRO A 71 4.91 -10.18 20.20
N ILE A 72 3.92 -11.00 19.84
CA ILE A 72 3.67 -11.42 18.45
C ILE A 72 2.46 -10.69 17.88
N ARG A 73 1.27 -10.89 18.49
CA ARG A 73 0.02 -10.31 17.98
C ARG A 73 -0.03 -8.80 18.13
N GLY A 74 0.61 -8.23 19.15
CA GLY A 74 0.68 -6.77 19.35
C GLY A 74 1.28 -6.05 18.14
N PRO A 75 2.51 -6.38 17.71
CA PRO A 75 3.09 -5.81 16.50
C PRO A 75 2.26 -6.00 15.23
N VAL A 76 1.63 -7.17 15.05
CA VAL A 76 0.74 -7.39 13.90
C VAL A 76 -0.47 -6.44 13.97
N ALA A 77 -1.05 -6.26 15.16
CA ALA A 77 -2.15 -5.32 15.37
C ALA A 77 -1.73 -3.89 15.01
N VAL A 78 -0.55 -3.46 15.47
CA VAL A 78 -0.01 -2.13 15.18
C VAL A 78 0.20 -1.96 13.67
N ALA A 79 0.75 -2.97 12.98
CA ALA A 79 0.90 -2.93 11.53
C ALA A 79 -0.47 -2.76 10.83
N THR A 80 -1.47 -3.53 11.23
CA THR A 80 -2.84 -3.43 10.68
C THR A 80 -3.48 -2.06 10.96
N VAL A 81 -3.27 -1.49 12.15
CA VAL A 81 -3.77 -0.15 12.50
C VAL A 81 -3.11 0.92 11.63
N ILE A 82 -1.79 0.88 11.46
CA ILE A 82 -1.06 1.81 10.57
C ILE A 82 -1.57 1.69 9.13
N LEU A 83 -1.78 0.46 8.64
CA LEU A 83 -2.37 0.19 7.33
C LEU A 83 -3.73 0.88 7.21
N MET A 84 -4.67 0.59 8.12
CA MET A 84 -6.04 1.10 8.01
C MET A 84 -6.13 2.61 8.21
N ASP A 85 -5.30 3.18 9.06
CA ASP A 85 -5.19 4.62 9.22
C ASP A 85 -4.71 5.28 7.91
N ALA A 86 -3.76 4.67 7.19
CA ALA A 86 -3.32 5.16 5.89
C ALA A 86 -4.39 5.09 4.79
N LEU A 87 -5.28 4.09 4.84
CA LEU A 87 -6.36 3.93 3.85
C LEU A 87 -7.57 4.83 4.16
N HIS A 88 -7.96 4.93 5.42
CA HIS A 88 -9.26 5.49 5.81
C HIS A 88 -9.21 6.85 6.51
N CYS A 89 -8.05 7.28 7.02
CA CYS A 89 -7.94 8.53 7.76
C CYS A 89 -7.28 9.66 6.96
N ARG A 90 -7.22 9.53 5.63
CA ARG A 90 -6.63 10.55 4.73
C ARG A 90 -7.37 11.89 4.74
N ASP A 91 -8.66 11.90 5.01
CA ASP A 91 -9.43 13.15 5.11
C ASP A 91 -9.07 13.95 6.36
N ALA A 92 -8.74 13.26 7.46
CA ALA A 92 -8.38 13.89 8.73
C ALA A 92 -6.89 14.22 8.82
N GLU A 93 -6.04 13.32 8.34
CA GLU A 93 -4.59 13.47 8.28
C GLU A 93 -4.12 12.96 6.90
N PRO A 94 -3.94 13.83 5.90
CA PRO A 94 -3.67 13.41 4.53
C PRO A 94 -2.24 12.88 4.34
N GLU A 95 -1.35 13.07 5.31
CA GLU A 95 0.06 12.74 5.14
C GLU A 95 0.32 11.22 5.29
N VAL A 96 0.21 10.50 4.16
CA VAL A 96 0.49 9.05 4.09
C VAL A 96 1.97 8.73 4.34
N ARG A 97 2.87 9.68 4.09
CA ARG A 97 4.31 9.49 4.30
C ARG A 97 4.65 9.27 5.77
N LEU A 98 3.90 9.90 6.68
CA LEU A 98 4.08 9.69 8.11
C LEU A 98 3.80 8.24 8.52
N ARG A 99 2.74 7.62 7.99
CA ARG A 99 2.46 6.19 8.21
C ARG A 99 3.50 5.28 7.58
N THR A 100 4.04 5.68 6.43
CA THR A 100 5.16 4.99 5.78
C THR A 100 6.37 4.94 6.71
N HIS A 101 6.72 6.08 7.32
CA HIS A 101 7.79 6.16 8.32
C HIS A 101 7.50 5.28 9.55
N TRP A 102 6.27 5.33 10.09
CA TRP A 102 5.88 4.51 11.24
C TRP A 102 5.98 3.01 10.94
N MET A 103 5.50 2.57 9.77
CA MET A 103 5.58 1.18 9.35
C MET A 103 7.03 0.73 9.16
N ALA A 104 7.88 1.58 8.58
CA ALA A 104 9.29 1.26 8.40
C ALA A 104 10.01 1.11 9.74
N ASN A 105 9.75 2.00 10.70
CA ASN A 105 10.27 1.88 12.07
C ASN A 105 9.77 0.61 12.77
N LEU A 106 8.49 0.25 12.58
CA LEU A 106 7.94 -1.00 13.12
C LEU A 106 8.64 -2.22 12.51
N ALA A 107 8.78 -2.27 11.18
CA ALA A 107 9.51 -3.34 10.49
C ALA A 107 10.93 -3.47 11.03
N ARG A 108 11.64 -2.35 11.16
CA ARG A 108 13.00 -2.33 11.69
C ARG A 108 13.09 -2.83 13.12
N HIS A 109 12.15 -2.44 13.97
CA HIS A 109 12.08 -2.90 15.35
C HIS A 109 11.88 -4.41 15.44
N ILE A 110 10.95 -4.95 14.65
CA ILE A 110 10.61 -6.38 14.64
C ILE A 110 11.73 -7.25 14.06
N LEU A 111 12.45 -6.75 13.06
CA LEU A 111 13.57 -7.46 12.45
C LEU A 111 14.83 -7.43 13.33
N GLY A 112 15.00 -6.41 14.17
CA GLY A 112 16.08 -6.35 15.15
C GLY A 112 17.47 -6.44 14.49
N PRO A 113 18.42 -7.21 15.05
CA PRO A 113 19.76 -7.35 14.46
C PRO A 113 19.78 -7.90 13.02
N ASP A 114 18.76 -8.68 12.63
CA ASP A 114 18.68 -9.31 11.32
C ASP A 114 18.09 -8.36 10.24
N GLY A 115 17.84 -7.10 10.59
CA GLY A 115 17.22 -6.10 9.71
C GLY A 115 18.07 -5.62 8.53
N GLY A 116 19.32 -6.06 8.37
CA GLY A 116 20.21 -5.54 7.33
C GLY A 116 19.72 -5.76 5.89
N ALA A 117 18.94 -6.83 5.63
CA ALA A 117 18.33 -7.05 4.32
C ALA A 117 17.14 -6.10 4.07
N PHE A 118 16.37 -5.79 5.11
CA PHE A 118 15.30 -4.79 5.04
C PHE A 118 15.87 -3.40 4.82
N ASP A 119 16.94 -3.03 5.53
CA ASP A 119 17.59 -1.71 5.39
C ASP A 119 18.01 -1.47 3.92
N GLN A 120 18.72 -2.43 3.33
CA GLN A 120 19.13 -2.37 1.91
C GLN A 120 17.94 -2.33 0.95
N TRP A 121 16.92 -3.16 1.18
CA TRP A 121 15.72 -3.20 0.36
C TRP A 121 14.96 -1.87 0.45
N PHE A 122 14.83 -1.30 1.65
CA PHE A 122 14.07 -0.08 1.88
C PHE A 122 14.71 1.11 1.18
N ASP A 123 16.03 1.26 1.32
CA ASP A 123 16.79 2.32 0.66
C ASP A 123 16.67 2.21 -0.87
N TRP A 124 16.86 1.00 -1.42
CA TRP A 124 16.69 0.74 -2.84
C TRP A 124 15.27 1.04 -3.32
N ALA A 125 14.25 0.57 -2.60
CA ALA A 125 12.85 0.75 -2.99
C ALA A 125 12.44 2.23 -2.92
N ALA A 126 12.85 2.94 -1.88
CA ALA A 126 12.59 4.37 -1.71
C ALA A 126 13.21 5.19 -2.86
N LEU A 127 14.48 4.95 -3.19
CA LEU A 127 15.15 5.63 -4.31
C LEU A 127 14.50 5.32 -5.65
N THR A 128 14.16 4.05 -5.89
CA THR A 128 13.49 3.60 -7.12
C THR A 128 12.12 4.27 -7.27
N LEU A 129 11.33 4.31 -6.21
CA LEU A 129 10.04 4.99 -6.18
C LEU A 129 10.16 6.50 -6.38
N ALA A 130 11.16 7.15 -5.78
CA ALA A 130 11.38 8.59 -5.97
C ALA A 130 11.72 8.96 -7.42
N GLN A 131 12.39 8.06 -8.14
CA GLN A 131 12.72 8.24 -9.56
C GLN A 131 11.52 8.01 -10.48
N LEU A 132 10.75 6.94 -10.23
CA LEU A 132 9.67 6.51 -11.12
C LEU A 132 8.32 7.20 -10.82
N HIS A 133 8.11 7.55 -9.56
CA HIS A 133 6.90 8.19 -9.04
C HIS A 133 7.29 9.39 -8.18
N PRO A 134 7.97 10.39 -8.78
CA PRO A 134 8.36 11.57 -8.04
C PRO A 134 7.13 12.28 -7.51
N ARG A 135 7.30 12.94 -6.37
CA ARG A 135 6.28 13.82 -5.81
C ARG A 135 5.89 14.84 -6.86
N SER A 136 4.60 14.89 -7.16
CA SER A 136 4.04 15.98 -7.94
C SER A 136 3.24 16.88 -7.02
N GLU A 137 3.36 18.18 -7.21
CA GLU A 137 2.40 19.12 -6.64
C GLU A 137 1.08 18.99 -7.41
N ILE A 138 0.39 17.86 -7.26
CA ILE A 138 -1.02 17.81 -7.64
C ILE A 138 -1.71 18.84 -6.78
N ALA A 139 -2.24 19.88 -7.42
CA ALA A 139 -3.00 20.92 -6.75
C ALA A 139 -4.02 20.25 -5.82
N LYS A 140 -3.93 20.57 -4.52
CA LYS A 140 -4.95 20.18 -3.55
C LYS A 140 -6.28 20.63 -4.13
N ARG A 141 -7.14 19.66 -4.42
CA ARG A 141 -8.42 19.88 -5.06
C ARG A 141 -9.26 20.86 -4.24
N GLY A 142 -10.11 21.61 -4.93
CA GLY A 142 -11.11 22.43 -4.24
C GLY A 142 -12.12 21.53 -3.52
N LEU A 143 -12.86 22.10 -2.56
CA LEU A 143 -13.88 21.41 -1.73
C LEU A 143 -14.96 20.65 -2.54
N PHE A 144 -15.04 20.84 -3.85
CA PHE A 144 -16.10 20.35 -4.74
C PHE A 144 -15.58 19.50 -5.92
N ASP A 145 -14.29 19.14 -5.95
CA ASP A 145 -13.82 18.20 -6.97
C ASP A 145 -14.16 16.76 -6.55
N ASP A 146 -15.32 16.27 -7.00
CA ASP A 146 -15.94 14.98 -6.62
C ASP A 146 -15.19 13.70 -7.05
N GLY A 147 -13.93 13.81 -7.43
CA GLY A 147 -13.08 12.64 -7.72
C GLY A 147 -11.95 12.53 -6.73
N GLU A 148 -11.78 11.38 -6.11
CA GLU A 148 -10.48 10.99 -5.58
C GLU A 148 -9.54 10.88 -6.78
N ARG A 149 -8.75 11.92 -7.04
CA ARG A 149 -7.69 11.82 -8.04
C ARG A 149 -6.59 11.01 -7.41
N LEU A 150 -6.70 9.69 -7.56
CA LEU A 150 -5.61 8.80 -7.25
C LEU A 150 -4.48 9.12 -8.23
N GLU A 151 -3.31 9.38 -7.67
CA GLU A 151 -2.07 9.26 -8.43
C GLU A 151 -2.05 7.92 -9.18
N PRO A 152 -1.26 7.80 -10.26
CA PRO A 152 -1.13 6.54 -10.96
C PRO A 152 -0.86 5.39 -9.96
N ALA A 153 -1.62 4.31 -10.08
CA ALA A 153 -1.46 3.17 -9.20
C ALA A 153 -0.02 2.63 -9.30
N VAL A 154 0.57 2.32 -8.15
CA VAL A 154 1.91 1.77 -8.05
C VAL A 154 1.79 0.27 -7.78
N GLY A 155 2.24 -0.55 -8.73
CA GLY A 155 2.15 -2.02 -8.66
C GLY A 155 3.25 -2.63 -7.76
N PRO A 156 3.01 -3.83 -7.19
CA PRO A 156 3.96 -4.46 -6.25
C PRO A 156 5.32 -4.80 -6.88
N SER A 157 5.40 -5.03 -8.19
CA SER A 157 6.65 -5.33 -8.89
C SER A 157 7.70 -4.22 -8.79
N VAL A 158 7.31 -2.96 -8.54
CA VAL A 158 8.26 -1.87 -8.30
C VAL A 158 9.11 -2.12 -7.04
N LEU A 159 8.61 -2.93 -6.10
CA LEU A 159 9.27 -3.28 -4.85
C LEU A 159 10.13 -4.55 -4.96
N VAL A 160 10.22 -5.13 -6.16
CA VAL A 160 11.00 -6.34 -6.46
C VAL A 160 12.17 -5.95 -7.38
N PRO A 161 13.43 -6.11 -6.94
CA PRO A 161 14.59 -5.84 -7.78
C PRO A 161 14.53 -6.61 -9.10
N ASP A 162 14.95 -5.95 -10.18
CA ASP A 162 15.04 -6.53 -11.54
C ASP A 162 13.73 -7.09 -12.11
N SER A 163 12.58 -6.69 -11.57
CA SER A 163 11.25 -7.15 -12.02
C SER A 163 10.88 -6.72 -13.45
N GLY A 164 11.58 -5.73 -14.00
CA GLY A 164 11.20 -5.09 -15.26
C GLY A 164 9.97 -4.19 -15.13
N TYR A 165 9.77 -3.56 -13.97
CA TYR A 165 8.63 -2.71 -13.64
C TYR A 165 8.22 -1.77 -14.80
N ASP A 166 6.94 -1.83 -15.16
CA ASP A 166 6.29 -0.96 -16.13
C ASP A 166 5.07 -0.28 -15.47
N GLN A 167 5.14 1.04 -15.32
CA GLN A 167 4.08 1.84 -14.72
C GLN A 167 2.74 1.66 -15.45
N ALA A 168 2.74 1.48 -16.78
CA ALA A 168 1.52 1.27 -17.55
C ALA A 168 0.82 -0.05 -17.22
N GLN A 169 1.54 -1.02 -16.65
CA GLN A 169 1.02 -2.34 -16.29
C GLN A 169 0.61 -2.45 -14.81
N SER A 170 0.97 -1.48 -13.96
CA SER A 170 0.73 -1.52 -12.51
C SER A 170 -0.72 -1.82 -12.14
N ARG A 171 -1.69 -1.20 -12.81
CA ARG A 171 -3.13 -1.48 -12.53
C ARG A 171 -3.53 -2.93 -12.83
N ARG A 172 -3.03 -3.48 -13.95
CA ARG A 172 -3.31 -4.86 -14.34
C ARG A 172 -2.64 -5.82 -13.37
N GLU A 173 -1.39 -5.55 -13.01
CA GLU A 173 -0.63 -6.35 -12.07
C GLU A 173 -1.37 -6.47 -10.72
N ILE A 174 -1.80 -5.35 -10.14
CA ILE A 174 -2.56 -5.35 -8.88
C ILE A 174 -3.85 -6.16 -9.02
N HIS A 175 -4.57 -5.99 -10.13
CA HIS A 175 -5.78 -6.76 -10.38
C HIS A 175 -5.51 -8.26 -10.45
N ASP A 176 -4.51 -8.68 -11.23
CA ASP A 176 -4.19 -10.09 -11.43
C ASP A 176 -3.74 -10.74 -10.12
N MET A 177 -2.95 -10.01 -9.32
CA MET A 177 -2.62 -10.39 -7.95
C MET A 177 -3.88 -10.58 -7.11
N LEU A 178 -4.78 -9.59 -7.05
CA LEU A 178 -6.01 -9.68 -6.23
C LEU A 178 -6.93 -10.82 -6.68
N MET A 179 -7.01 -11.10 -7.98
CA MET A 179 -7.79 -12.23 -8.50
C MET A 179 -7.16 -13.60 -8.22
N SER A 180 -5.85 -13.64 -8.00
CA SER A 180 -5.14 -14.85 -7.56
C SER A 180 -5.24 -15.09 -6.05
N THR A 181 -5.55 -14.05 -5.26
CA THR A 181 -5.79 -14.17 -3.81
C THR A 181 -7.21 -14.66 -3.49
N SER A 182 -7.46 -15.01 -2.21
CA SER A 182 -8.78 -15.48 -1.77
C SER A 182 -9.86 -14.44 -2.02
N ARG A 183 -10.92 -14.83 -2.73
CA ARG A 183 -12.14 -14.03 -2.94
C ARG A 183 -12.94 -13.84 -1.65
N ASP A 184 -12.59 -14.55 -0.60
CA ASP A 184 -13.23 -14.46 0.71
C ASP A 184 -12.58 -13.39 1.59
N ASN A 185 -11.89 -12.40 1.01
CA ASN A 185 -11.33 -11.29 1.77
C ASN A 185 -12.46 -10.34 2.20
N PRO A 186 -12.83 -10.28 3.50
CA PRO A 186 -13.96 -9.47 3.96
C PRO A 186 -13.66 -7.97 3.92
N LEU A 187 -12.41 -7.59 3.66
CA LEU A 187 -11.96 -6.20 3.62
C LEU A 187 -12.02 -5.61 2.20
N ILE A 188 -12.44 -6.39 1.21
CA ILE A 188 -12.52 -5.98 -0.20
C ILE A 188 -13.92 -6.30 -0.76
N ASP A 189 -14.63 -5.28 -1.22
CA ASP A 189 -15.79 -5.43 -2.10
C ASP A 189 -15.32 -5.72 -3.52
N HIS A 190 -15.20 -7.01 -3.83
CA HIS A 190 -14.78 -7.49 -5.15
C HIS A 190 -15.74 -7.06 -6.28
N ALA A 191 -17.03 -6.84 -5.99
CA ALA A 191 -17.97 -6.38 -6.99
C ALA A 191 -17.71 -4.91 -7.36
N ALA A 192 -17.46 -4.06 -6.37
CA ALA A 192 -17.06 -2.67 -6.59
C ALA A 192 -15.74 -2.58 -7.39
N LEU A 193 -14.76 -3.43 -7.05
CA LEU A 193 -13.47 -3.48 -7.75
C LEU A 193 -13.62 -3.84 -9.23
N LEU A 194 -14.46 -4.82 -9.57
CA LEU A 194 -14.73 -5.22 -10.96
C LEU A 194 -15.37 -4.10 -11.78
N VAL A 195 -16.36 -3.41 -11.21
CA VAL A 195 -17.05 -2.29 -11.88
C VAL A 195 -16.06 -1.15 -12.18
N SER A 196 -15.14 -0.86 -11.25
CA SER A 196 -14.12 0.18 -11.44
C SER A 196 -13.17 -0.13 -12.62
N LEU A 197 -12.80 -1.40 -12.77
CA LEU A 197 -11.92 -1.85 -13.84
C LEU A 197 -12.59 -1.80 -15.22
N GLU A 198 -13.87 -2.16 -15.29
CA GLU A 198 -14.64 -2.05 -16.53
C GLU A 198 -14.73 -0.60 -17.01
N ARG A 199 -14.94 0.36 -16.08
CA ARG A 199 -14.94 1.80 -16.39
C ARG A 199 -13.58 2.31 -16.85
N SER A 200 -12.50 1.68 -16.40
CA SER A 200 -11.12 2.05 -16.74
C SER A 200 -10.65 1.50 -18.08
N ARG A 201 -11.40 0.60 -18.73
CA ARG A 201 -11.01 0.09 -20.06
C ARG A 201 -11.09 1.21 -21.08
N PRO A 202 -10.02 1.47 -21.86
CA PRO A 202 -10.09 2.43 -22.95
C PRO A 202 -11.19 1.99 -23.90
N ASP A 203 -12.14 2.88 -24.16
CA ASP A 203 -13.30 2.64 -25.03
C ASP A 203 -12.80 2.33 -26.44
N SER A 204 -12.62 1.04 -26.75
CA SER A 204 -12.04 0.57 -28.01
C SER A 204 -12.88 0.95 -29.23
N ASN A 205 -14.08 1.50 -29.01
CA ASN A 205 -14.99 1.99 -30.03
C ASN A 205 -14.95 3.52 -30.23
N ARG A 206 -14.18 4.30 -29.45
CA ARG A 206 -13.96 5.72 -29.74
C ARG A 206 -13.02 5.86 -30.93
N ARG A 207 -13.60 6.00 -32.13
CA ARG A 207 -12.87 6.48 -33.31
C ARG A 207 -12.28 7.86 -32.97
N PRO A 208 -11.02 8.14 -33.32
CA PRO A 208 -10.45 9.48 -33.14
C PRO A 208 -11.32 10.50 -33.89
N PRO A 209 -11.54 11.70 -33.33
CA PRO A 209 -12.23 12.76 -34.04
C PRO A 209 -11.47 13.07 -35.34
N ALA A 210 -12.22 13.15 -36.44
CA ALA A 210 -11.71 13.44 -37.78
C ALA A 210 -11.27 14.91 -37.90
#